data_AF-A0A7V3AF19-F1
#
_entry.id   AF-A0A7V3AF19-F1
#
_cell.length_a   1.000
_cell.length_b   1.000
_cell.length_c   1.000
_cell.angle_alpha   90.00
_cell.angle_beta   90.00
_cell.angle_gamma   90.00
#
_symmetry.space_group_name_H-M   'P 1'
#
loop_
_entity.id
_entity.type
_entity.pdbx_description
1 polymer ?
#
loop_
_entity_poly.entity_id
_entity_poly.type
_entity_poly.pdbx_seq_one_letter_code
_entity_poly.pdbx_strand_id
1 'polypeptide(L)'
;MLQPAALTARAYSLVLPPISLCPDERGWHNAAMKRKSGLDEAALRRIDASALWHPFTQMQAYAGEKPEPPIVVGAEGNWLIARDGKRYLDANCGYWCLALGCRPRQVEEALVAQLRRFSHSTLLGLTHEPAIELAARLTGLAGPPLSHVFFADSGSEAVEVALKMAYQYQVHSGHPERSKFLAMGEAYHGDTLGAVSVGGVELFHGAFRPLLFPVERVPPPYCYRCPWKRMPASCALECAEAVATRLRDRAHELAALVMEPLVLGPGGIIPQPDGYLERVVDAARSAGVPVIFDEVAVGCGRLGPLFTHEITGRKPDILCLAKGLTAGLLPLSAVLAAERIYAAFLGTFAERKTFFHGHTFTGSALGCAAALAALETLSDAGFQRTLREETIPAFWSMLDSLRQHRLVGDLRGRGMMAGLELVAEKAARVPYPWERRTGHQVVLAARRRGVNLRAIGDLVLCVPPLTIARDEIALLGRVLREALDEVGQA
;
A
#
# COMPACT_ATOMS: atom_id res chain seq x y z
N MET A 1 -19.51 -39.15 49.67
CA MET A 1 -20.19 -40.02 48.69
C MET A 1 -21.22 -39.19 47.95
N LEU A 2 -20.98 -38.92 46.67
CA LEU A 2 -21.92 -38.96 45.52
C LEU A 2 -21.28 -38.21 44.34
N GLN A 3 -21.36 -38.84 43.17
CA GLN A 3 -20.49 -38.74 41.99
C GLN A 3 -20.68 -37.46 41.14
N PRO A 4 -19.71 -37.11 40.28
CA PRO A 4 -19.89 -36.15 39.21
C PRO A 4 -20.56 -36.81 37.99
N ALA A 5 -21.62 -36.18 37.48
CA ALA A 5 -22.32 -36.62 36.27
C ALA A 5 -21.53 -36.25 35.00
N ALA A 6 -21.28 -37.27 34.18
CA ALA A 6 -20.70 -37.16 32.84
C ALA A 6 -21.67 -36.45 31.88
N LEU A 7 -21.18 -35.44 31.15
CA LEU A 7 -21.83 -34.92 29.96
C LEU A 7 -20.99 -35.29 28.75
N THR A 8 -21.51 -36.26 28.01
CA THR A 8 -20.97 -36.83 26.79
C THR A 8 -21.12 -35.86 25.61
N ALA A 9 -20.04 -35.73 24.83
CA ALA A 9 -20.01 -35.03 23.56
C ALA A 9 -21.01 -35.68 22.58
N ARG A 10 -22.01 -34.91 22.12
CA ARG A 10 -22.80 -35.25 20.94
C ARG A 10 -22.22 -34.51 19.74
N ALA A 11 -21.63 -35.27 18.83
CA ALA A 11 -21.28 -34.82 17.49
C ALA A 11 -22.56 -34.47 16.73
N TYR A 12 -22.73 -33.20 16.36
CA TYR A 12 -23.76 -32.77 15.42
C TYR A 12 -23.19 -32.87 14.00
N SER A 13 -23.49 -33.99 13.34
CA SER A 13 -23.40 -34.12 11.88
C SER A 13 -24.59 -33.39 11.25
N LEU A 14 -24.41 -32.12 10.88
CA LEU A 14 -25.33 -31.38 10.03
C LEU A 14 -24.84 -31.44 8.58
N VAL A 15 -25.30 -32.47 7.85
CA VAL A 15 -25.24 -32.49 6.39
C VAL A 15 -26.43 -31.67 5.89
N LEU A 16 -26.19 -30.42 5.50
CA LEU A 16 -27.16 -29.64 4.73
C LEU A 16 -27.08 -30.09 3.25
N PRO A 17 -28.21 -30.29 2.55
CA PRO A 17 -28.18 -30.64 1.14
C PRO A 17 -27.56 -29.49 0.32
N PRO A 18 -26.83 -29.76 -0.77
CA PRO A 18 -26.33 -28.70 -1.63
C PRO A 18 -27.50 -28.01 -2.30
N ILE A 19 -27.74 -26.76 -1.94
CA ILE A 19 -28.54 -25.85 -2.76
C ILE A 19 -27.70 -25.58 -4.02
N SER A 20 -28.02 -26.28 -5.10
CA SER A 20 -27.47 -26.04 -6.43
C SER A 20 -27.97 -24.69 -6.94
N LEU A 21 -27.18 -23.66 -6.66
CA LEU A 21 -27.21 -22.37 -7.37
C LEU A 21 -25.79 -22.05 -7.82
N CYS A 22 -25.20 -22.98 -8.57
CA CYS A 22 -24.09 -22.67 -9.45
C CYS A 22 -24.67 -22.60 -10.87
N PRO A 23 -24.97 -21.42 -11.44
CA PRO A 23 -24.96 -21.31 -12.88
C PRO A 23 -23.54 -21.69 -13.32
N ASP A 24 -23.45 -22.42 -14.42
CA ASP A 24 -22.19 -22.73 -15.08
C ASP A 24 -21.24 -21.51 -15.18
N GLU A 25 -19.93 -21.75 -15.31
CA GLU A 25 -18.91 -20.67 -15.38
C GLU A 25 -19.16 -19.64 -16.51
N ARG A 26 -20.02 -19.99 -17.49
CA ARG A 26 -20.50 -19.12 -18.58
C ARG A 26 -21.70 -18.23 -18.19
N GLY A 27 -22.50 -18.64 -17.21
CA GLY A 27 -23.68 -17.92 -16.74
C GLY A 27 -23.33 -16.66 -15.93
N TRP A 28 -22.27 -16.69 -15.12
CA TRP A 28 -21.81 -15.49 -14.39
C TRP A 28 -21.20 -14.44 -15.32
N HIS A 29 -20.41 -14.85 -16.32
CA HIS A 29 -19.84 -13.94 -17.33
C HIS A 29 -20.92 -13.19 -18.11
N ASN A 30 -22.03 -13.84 -18.44
CA ASN A 30 -23.12 -13.22 -19.20
C ASN A 30 -24.17 -12.50 -18.33
N ALA A 31 -24.38 -12.91 -17.08
CA ALA A 31 -25.38 -12.30 -16.19
C ALA A 31 -24.83 -11.07 -15.44
N ALA A 32 -23.56 -11.05 -15.04
CA ALA A 32 -22.93 -9.92 -14.37
C ALA A 32 -22.60 -8.76 -15.34
N MET A 33 -22.19 -9.06 -16.58
CA MET A 33 -22.13 -8.06 -17.66
C MET A 33 -23.51 -7.51 -18.07
N LYS A 34 -24.59 -8.14 -17.58
CA LYS A 34 -25.98 -7.68 -17.70
C LYS A 34 -26.53 -7.03 -16.43
N ARG A 35 -25.70 -6.53 -15.51
CA ARG A 35 -26.15 -5.43 -14.66
C ARG A 35 -26.29 -4.19 -15.55
N LYS A 36 -27.33 -4.17 -16.39
CA LYS A 36 -27.79 -2.94 -17.02
C LYS A 36 -28.23 -2.06 -15.86
N SER A 37 -27.35 -1.15 -15.41
CA SER A 37 -27.87 0.14 -14.95
C SER A 37 -28.89 0.53 -16.01
N GLY A 38 -30.13 0.84 -15.64
CA GLY A 38 -31.12 1.33 -16.63
C GLY A 38 -30.62 2.57 -17.40
N LEU A 39 -29.52 3.16 -16.93
CA LEU A 39 -28.76 4.26 -17.48
C LEU A 39 -27.82 3.80 -18.62
N ASP A 40 -27.85 4.53 -19.72
CA ASP A 40 -26.83 4.44 -20.78
C ASP A 40 -25.50 5.08 -20.34
N GLU A 41 -24.48 5.01 -21.20
CA GLU A 41 -23.15 5.52 -20.89
C GLU A 41 -23.13 7.04 -20.72
N ALA A 42 -23.86 7.78 -21.56
CA ALA A 42 -23.93 9.24 -21.48
C ALA A 42 -24.56 9.70 -20.16
N ALA A 43 -25.62 9.03 -19.71
CA ALA A 43 -26.25 9.28 -18.43
C ALA A 43 -25.31 8.98 -17.26
N LEU A 44 -24.57 7.87 -17.30
CA LEU A 44 -23.58 7.55 -16.29
C LEU A 44 -22.48 8.61 -16.21
N ARG A 45 -21.91 9.04 -17.35
CA ARG A 45 -20.87 10.08 -17.39
C ARG A 45 -21.36 11.41 -16.83
N ARG A 46 -22.58 11.82 -17.17
CA ARG A 46 -23.19 13.04 -16.64
C ARG A 46 -23.37 12.94 -15.13
N ILE A 47 -23.90 11.83 -14.62
CA ILE A 47 -24.11 11.63 -13.19
C ILE A 47 -22.77 11.63 -12.47
N ASP A 48 -21.80 10.86 -12.96
CA ASP A 48 -20.44 10.77 -12.44
C ASP A 48 -19.81 12.16 -12.29
N ALA A 49 -19.76 12.95 -13.35
CA ALA A 49 -19.21 14.30 -13.33
C ALA A 49 -19.97 15.28 -12.40
N SER A 50 -21.27 15.05 -12.18
CA SER A 50 -22.13 15.94 -11.38
C SER A 50 -22.26 15.57 -9.91
N ALA A 51 -22.07 14.29 -9.56
CA ALA A 51 -22.46 13.75 -8.27
C ALA A 51 -21.34 12.99 -7.54
N LEU A 52 -20.31 12.52 -8.25
CA LEU A 52 -19.18 11.83 -7.61
C LEU A 52 -18.00 12.79 -7.46
N TRP A 53 -17.61 13.05 -6.21
CA TRP A 53 -16.36 13.76 -5.92
C TRP A 53 -15.20 12.78 -5.93
N HIS A 54 -14.43 12.79 -7.01
CA HIS A 54 -13.34 11.85 -7.20
C HIS A 54 -12.12 12.18 -6.32
N PRO A 55 -11.47 11.17 -5.71
CA PRO A 55 -10.26 11.37 -4.92
C PRO A 55 -9.09 11.78 -5.82
N PHE A 56 -8.23 12.68 -5.33
CA PHE A 56 -7.06 13.18 -6.07
C PHE A 56 -7.35 13.59 -7.53
N THR A 57 -8.48 14.26 -7.75
CA THR A 57 -8.97 14.60 -9.09
C THR A 57 -9.40 16.06 -9.14
N GLN A 58 -8.92 16.80 -10.13
CA GLN A 58 -9.48 18.12 -10.43
C GLN A 58 -10.79 17.90 -11.19
N MET A 59 -11.91 18.20 -10.54
CA MET A 59 -13.27 17.88 -11.01
C MET A 59 -13.64 18.51 -12.37
N GLN A 60 -13.27 19.76 -12.61
CA GLN A 60 -13.49 20.44 -13.89
C GLN A 60 -12.63 19.81 -15.00
N ALA A 61 -11.38 19.46 -14.71
CA ALA A 61 -10.51 18.80 -15.68
C ALA A 61 -11.01 17.39 -16.02
N TYR A 62 -11.49 16.64 -15.02
CA TYR A 62 -12.07 15.30 -15.19
C TYR A 62 -13.28 15.33 -16.13
N ALA A 63 -14.22 16.27 -15.90
CA ALA A 63 -15.41 16.41 -16.74
C ALA A 63 -15.09 16.77 -18.21
N GLY A 64 -13.93 17.39 -18.47
CA GLY A 64 -13.46 17.76 -19.81
C GLY A 64 -12.38 16.84 -20.40
N GLU A 65 -11.98 15.77 -19.71
CA GLU A 65 -10.82 14.96 -20.10
C GLU A 65 -11.07 14.20 -21.42
N LYS A 66 -10.07 14.22 -22.31
CA LYS A 66 -10.10 13.50 -23.59
C LYS A 66 -8.80 12.70 -23.80
N PRO A 67 -8.86 11.39 -24.14
CA PRO A 67 -10.08 10.58 -24.19
C PRO A 67 -10.72 10.46 -22.80
N GLU A 68 -12.03 10.26 -22.78
CA GLU A 68 -12.78 10.19 -21.53
C GLU A 68 -12.31 9.01 -20.66
N PRO A 69 -12.33 9.15 -19.32
CA PRO A 69 -12.02 8.04 -18.42
C PRO A 69 -12.94 6.83 -18.69
N PRO A 70 -12.40 5.59 -18.71
CA PRO A 70 -13.20 4.40 -18.93
C PRO A 70 -14.11 4.11 -17.73
N ILE A 71 -15.37 3.76 -18.00
CA ILE A 71 -16.27 3.22 -16.98
C ILE A 71 -16.02 1.71 -16.89
N VAL A 72 -15.36 1.27 -15.82
CA VAL A 72 -15.06 -0.14 -15.57
C VAL A 72 -16.34 -0.91 -15.20
N VAL A 73 -16.57 -2.05 -15.84
CA VAL A 73 -17.73 -2.92 -15.61
C VAL A 73 -17.36 -4.36 -15.29
N GLY A 74 -16.07 -4.71 -15.42
CA GLY A 74 -15.58 -6.05 -15.12
C GLY A 74 -14.06 -6.10 -15.09
N ALA A 75 -13.55 -7.28 -14.79
CA ALA A 75 -12.11 -7.56 -14.73
C ALA A 75 -11.83 -9.04 -14.98
N GLU A 76 -10.65 -9.33 -15.51
CA GLU A 76 -10.15 -10.69 -15.75
C GLU A 76 -8.61 -10.69 -15.69
N GLY A 77 -8.02 -11.58 -14.89
CA GLY A 77 -6.56 -11.61 -14.70
C GLY A 77 -6.04 -10.24 -14.26
N ASN A 78 -5.11 -9.68 -15.03
CA ASN A 78 -4.52 -8.35 -14.79
C ASN A 78 -5.22 -7.20 -15.55
N TRP A 79 -6.41 -7.47 -16.11
CA TRP A 79 -7.12 -6.56 -17.01
C TRP A 79 -8.42 -6.03 -16.41
N LEU A 80 -8.64 -4.73 -16.58
CA LEU A 80 -9.94 -4.09 -16.40
C LEU A 80 -10.70 -4.10 -17.73
N ILE A 81 -12.02 -4.28 -17.65
CA ILE A 81 -12.93 -4.29 -18.79
C ILE A 81 -13.86 -3.09 -18.66
N ALA A 82 -13.81 -2.20 -19.64
CA ALA A 82 -14.67 -1.03 -19.69
C ALA A 82 -16.02 -1.34 -20.37
N ARG A 83 -16.99 -0.44 -20.18
CA ARG A 83 -18.35 -0.57 -20.68
C ARG A 83 -18.45 -0.67 -22.20
N ASP A 84 -17.50 -0.07 -22.93
CA ASP A 84 -17.35 -0.15 -24.38
C ASP A 84 -16.74 -1.50 -24.85
N GLY A 85 -16.42 -2.40 -23.92
CA GLY A 85 -15.77 -3.69 -24.16
C GLY A 85 -14.24 -3.61 -24.25
N LYS A 86 -13.65 -2.41 -24.18
CA LYS A 86 -12.19 -2.27 -24.26
C LYS A 86 -11.53 -2.77 -22.98
N ARG A 87 -10.41 -3.48 -23.16
CA ARG A 87 -9.60 -4.02 -22.08
C ARG A 87 -8.41 -3.12 -21.79
N TYR A 88 -8.08 -2.97 -20.52
CA TYR A 88 -6.96 -2.18 -20.04
C TYR A 88 -6.09 -3.01 -19.10
N LEU A 89 -4.83 -3.25 -19.46
CA LEU A 89 -3.85 -3.86 -18.56
C LEU A 89 -3.62 -2.87 -17.42
N ASP A 90 -3.91 -3.28 -16.18
CA ASP A 90 -3.83 -2.38 -15.04
C ASP A 90 -2.41 -2.32 -14.46
N ALA A 91 -1.53 -1.60 -15.15
CA ALA A 91 -0.15 -1.35 -14.69
C ALA A 91 -0.06 -0.34 -13.52
N ASN A 92 -1.20 0.14 -13.00
CA ASN A 92 -1.32 0.87 -11.76
C ASN A 92 -1.89 0.01 -10.61
N CYS A 93 -2.31 -1.23 -10.88
CA CYS A 93 -2.69 -2.24 -9.88
C CYS A 93 -3.74 -1.73 -8.86
N GLY A 94 -4.80 -1.07 -9.33
CA GLY A 94 -5.86 -0.52 -8.48
C GLY A 94 -5.40 0.58 -7.53
N TYR A 95 -4.32 1.30 -7.89
CA TYR A 95 -3.54 2.12 -6.97
C TYR A 95 -2.76 1.27 -5.94
N TRP A 96 -2.01 0.33 -6.50
CA TRP A 96 -1.03 -0.56 -5.85
C TRP A 96 -1.59 -1.63 -4.91
N CYS A 97 -2.92 -1.80 -4.85
CA CYS A 97 -3.59 -2.76 -3.95
C CYS A 97 -3.91 -4.12 -4.57
N LEU A 98 -4.16 -4.19 -5.88
CA LEU A 98 -4.56 -5.42 -6.61
C LEU A 98 -3.38 -6.39 -6.84
N ALA A 99 -2.68 -6.76 -5.76
CA ALA A 99 -1.41 -7.48 -5.81
C ALA A 99 -1.48 -8.80 -6.59
N LEU A 100 -2.63 -9.50 -6.54
CA LEU A 100 -2.88 -10.77 -7.23
C LEU A 100 -3.74 -10.62 -8.49
N GLY A 101 -3.74 -9.43 -9.09
CA GLY A 101 -4.52 -9.11 -10.30
C GLY A 101 -5.87 -8.48 -9.96
N CYS A 102 -6.62 -8.13 -11.00
CA CYS A 102 -7.90 -7.45 -10.89
C CYS A 102 -9.05 -8.36 -10.45
N ARG A 103 -8.86 -9.69 -10.49
CA ARG A 103 -9.87 -10.67 -10.12
C ARG A 103 -9.28 -12.00 -9.59
N PRO A 104 -8.64 -12.01 -8.43
CA PRO A 104 -8.05 -13.21 -7.84
C PRO A 104 -9.14 -14.17 -7.32
N ARG A 105 -9.45 -15.20 -8.12
CA ARG A 105 -10.54 -16.16 -7.87
C ARG A 105 -10.50 -16.79 -6.48
N GLN A 106 -9.31 -17.18 -5.99
CA GLN A 106 -9.16 -17.78 -4.66
C GLN A 106 -9.59 -16.82 -3.53
N VAL A 107 -9.37 -15.51 -3.68
CA VAL A 107 -9.80 -14.52 -2.69
C VAL A 107 -11.30 -14.26 -2.80
N GLU A 108 -11.87 -14.23 -4.02
CA GLU A 108 -13.32 -14.15 -4.22
C GLU A 108 -14.06 -15.33 -3.56
N GLU A 109 -13.54 -16.54 -3.73
CA GLU A 109 -14.13 -17.76 -3.17
C GLU A 109 -14.10 -17.73 -1.63
N ALA A 110 -13.01 -17.29 -1.02
CA ALA A 110 -12.91 -17.11 0.43
C ALA A 110 -13.92 -16.08 0.97
N LEU A 111 -14.12 -14.97 0.24
CA LEU A 111 -15.11 -13.95 0.58
C LEU A 111 -16.53 -14.49 0.55
N VAL A 112 -16.90 -15.22 -0.51
CA VAL A 112 -18.23 -15.83 -0.65
C VAL A 112 -18.45 -16.87 0.45
N ALA A 113 -17.44 -17.68 0.77
CA ALA A 113 -17.51 -18.66 1.84
C ALA A 113 -17.76 -18.00 3.21
N GLN A 114 -17.03 -16.94 3.54
CA GLN A 114 -17.23 -16.20 4.79
C GLN A 114 -18.61 -15.52 4.83
N LEU A 115 -19.05 -14.89 3.73
CA LEU A 115 -20.35 -14.23 3.65
C LEU A 115 -21.52 -15.19 3.89
N ARG A 116 -21.41 -16.44 3.44
CA ARG A 116 -22.41 -17.50 3.69
C ARG A 116 -22.51 -17.90 5.16
N ARG A 117 -21.46 -17.66 5.97
CA ARG A 117 -21.47 -17.87 7.41
C ARG A 117 -22.06 -16.67 8.14
N PHE A 118 -21.40 -15.51 8.00
CA PHE A 118 -21.86 -14.21 8.52
C PHE A 118 -21.00 -13.08 7.92
N SER A 119 -21.56 -11.87 7.86
CA SER A 119 -20.87 -10.70 7.29
C SER A 119 -20.01 -9.95 8.30
N HIS A 120 -20.50 -9.76 9.53
CA HIS A 120 -19.84 -8.90 10.51
C HIS A 120 -20.16 -9.29 11.96
N SER A 121 -19.15 -9.22 12.82
CA SER A 121 -19.23 -9.19 14.28
C SER A 121 -18.13 -8.24 14.77
N THR A 122 -18.44 -7.43 15.79
CA THR A 122 -17.48 -6.46 16.32
C THR A 122 -16.35 -7.15 17.09
N LEU A 123 -15.16 -6.53 17.13
CA LEU A 123 -14.08 -6.92 18.06
C LEU A 123 -14.15 -6.19 19.42
N LEU A 124 -15.14 -5.31 19.62
CA LEU A 124 -15.38 -4.65 20.89
C LEU A 124 -16.12 -5.60 21.86
N GLY A 125 -15.35 -6.42 22.58
CA GLY A 125 -15.88 -7.37 23.58
C GLY A 125 -16.37 -8.70 23.00
N LEU A 126 -16.35 -8.85 21.67
CA LEU A 126 -16.59 -10.11 20.96
C LEU A 126 -15.38 -10.43 20.07
N THR A 127 -15.37 -11.60 19.45
CA THR A 127 -14.35 -12.00 18.48
C THR A 127 -14.92 -12.97 17.45
N HIS A 128 -14.11 -13.37 16.48
CA HIS A 128 -14.44 -14.39 15.48
C HIS A 128 -13.18 -15.07 14.92
N GLU A 129 -13.35 -16.28 14.37
CA GLU A 129 -12.26 -17.13 13.88
C GLU A 129 -11.37 -16.44 12.83
N PRO A 130 -11.88 -15.78 11.76
CA PRO A 130 -11.01 -15.15 10.76
C PRO A 130 -10.04 -14.11 11.33
N ALA A 131 -10.46 -13.29 12.30
CA ALA A 131 -9.56 -12.32 12.93
C ALA A 131 -8.47 -13.00 13.78
N ILE A 132 -8.82 -14.05 14.50
CA ILE A 132 -7.88 -14.83 15.32
C ILE A 132 -6.84 -15.52 14.43
N GLU A 133 -7.30 -16.20 13.37
CA GLU A 133 -6.44 -16.89 12.41
C GLU A 133 -5.52 -15.92 11.68
N LEU A 134 -6.04 -14.78 11.22
CA LEU A 134 -5.23 -13.78 10.55
C LEU A 134 -4.18 -13.19 11.49
N ALA A 135 -4.54 -12.87 12.74
CA ALA A 135 -3.59 -12.36 13.72
C ALA A 135 -2.46 -13.37 13.97
N ALA A 136 -2.79 -14.65 14.15
CA ALA A 136 -1.80 -15.72 14.32
C ALA A 136 -0.92 -15.91 13.08
N ARG A 137 -1.49 -15.83 11.87
CA ARG A 137 -0.75 -15.96 10.61
C ARG A 137 0.22 -14.80 10.41
N LEU A 138 -0.23 -13.56 10.66
CA LEU A 138 0.60 -12.36 10.51
C LEU A 138 1.77 -12.35 11.50
N THR A 139 1.54 -12.67 12.78
CA THR A 139 2.62 -12.70 13.78
C THR A 139 3.56 -13.87 13.56
N GLY A 140 3.05 -15.03 13.11
CA GLY A 140 3.87 -16.18 12.72
C GLY A 140 4.80 -15.89 11.54
N LEU A 141 4.29 -15.19 10.50
CA LEU A 141 5.08 -14.79 9.34
C LEU A 141 6.09 -13.68 9.68
N ALA A 142 5.67 -12.67 10.44
CA ALA A 142 6.53 -11.54 10.80
C ALA A 142 7.61 -11.94 11.81
N GLY A 143 7.29 -12.84 12.74
CA GLY A 143 8.16 -13.33 13.81
C GLY A 143 8.60 -12.28 14.82
N PRO A 144 9.30 -12.68 15.90
CA PRO A 144 9.73 -11.75 16.96
C PRO A 144 10.56 -10.57 16.44
N PRO A 145 10.40 -9.35 16.99
CA PRO A 145 9.60 -9.05 18.17
C PRO A 145 8.11 -8.79 17.89
N LEU A 146 7.67 -8.77 16.62
CA LEU A 146 6.29 -8.43 16.22
C LEU A 146 5.31 -9.56 16.58
N SER A 147 4.68 -9.46 17.76
CA SER A 147 3.88 -10.54 18.36
C SER A 147 2.39 -10.23 18.52
N HIS A 148 1.95 -8.99 18.28
CA HIS A 148 0.56 -8.57 18.46
C HIS A 148 0.02 -7.85 17.23
N VAL A 149 -1.29 -7.93 16.98
CA VAL A 149 -1.95 -7.30 15.83
C VAL A 149 -3.14 -6.47 16.28
N PHE A 150 -3.28 -5.29 15.71
CA PHE A 150 -4.50 -4.48 15.72
C PHE A 150 -4.99 -4.29 14.28
N PHE A 151 -6.30 -4.32 14.04
CA PHE A 151 -6.88 -4.15 12.70
C PHE A 151 -7.54 -2.78 12.53
N ALA A 152 -7.46 -2.24 11.32
CA ALA A 152 -8.17 -1.03 10.90
C ALA A 152 -8.63 -1.18 9.43
N ASP A 153 -9.19 -0.15 8.80
CA ASP A 153 -9.85 -0.31 7.49
C ASP A 153 -8.98 0.19 6.32
N SER A 154 -8.04 1.11 6.57
CA SER A 154 -7.18 1.74 5.57
C SER A 154 -5.74 1.94 6.05
N GLY A 155 -4.82 2.18 5.10
CA GLY A 155 -3.43 2.50 5.43
C GLY A 155 -3.28 3.76 6.29
N SER A 156 -4.07 4.82 6.02
CA SER A 156 -4.10 6.03 6.82
C SER A 156 -4.45 5.73 8.28
N GLU A 157 -5.49 4.93 8.51
CA GLU A 157 -5.89 4.54 9.86
C GLU A 157 -4.86 3.63 10.54
N ALA A 158 -4.19 2.74 9.81
CA ALA A 158 -3.10 1.94 10.36
C ALA A 158 -1.95 2.83 10.88
N VAL A 159 -1.65 3.92 10.17
CA VAL A 159 -0.66 4.90 10.65
C VAL A 159 -1.21 5.66 11.85
N GLU A 160 -2.46 6.13 11.85
CA GLU A 160 -3.06 6.79 13.04
C GLU A 160 -3.00 5.90 14.29
N VAL A 161 -3.34 4.61 14.14
CA VAL A 161 -3.21 3.59 15.20
C VAL A 161 -1.76 3.52 15.67
N ALA A 162 -0.81 3.39 14.75
CA ALA A 162 0.62 3.26 15.08
C ALA A 162 1.19 4.49 15.79
N LEU A 163 0.81 5.70 15.36
CA LEU A 163 1.20 6.96 16.00
C LEU A 163 0.67 7.03 17.43
N LYS A 164 -0.62 6.71 17.63
CA LYS A 164 -1.24 6.68 18.96
C LYS A 164 -0.63 5.60 19.85
N MET A 165 -0.36 4.41 19.31
CA MET A 165 0.32 3.34 20.03
C MET A 165 1.71 3.77 20.50
N ALA A 166 2.51 4.37 19.61
CA ALA A 166 3.85 4.85 19.93
C ALA A 166 3.84 5.95 21.00
N TYR A 167 2.95 6.95 20.88
CA TYR A 167 2.84 8.00 21.89
C TYR A 167 2.35 7.47 23.24
N GLN A 168 1.27 6.68 23.24
CA GLN A 168 0.72 6.15 24.49
C GLN A 168 1.66 5.13 25.15
N TYR A 169 2.49 4.42 24.37
CA TYR A 169 3.62 3.64 24.88
C TYR A 169 4.59 4.51 25.70
N GLN A 170 4.97 5.69 25.22
CA GLN A 170 5.85 6.60 25.97
C GLN A 170 5.17 7.05 27.28
N VAL A 171 3.90 7.47 27.21
CA VAL A 171 3.12 7.88 28.39
C VAL A 171 3.07 6.77 29.44
N HIS A 172 2.71 5.55 29.05
CA HIS A 172 2.66 4.41 29.97
C HIS A 172 4.04 3.96 30.46
N SER A 173 5.11 4.33 29.76
CA SER A 173 6.51 4.07 30.14
C SER A 173 7.12 5.22 30.97
N GLY A 174 6.34 6.24 31.33
CA GLY A 174 6.80 7.37 32.16
C GLY A 174 7.48 8.52 31.41
N HIS A 175 7.32 8.58 30.08
CA HIS A 175 7.95 9.57 29.20
C HIS A 175 6.94 10.42 28.40
N PRO A 176 5.96 11.10 29.05
CA PRO A 176 4.94 11.87 28.36
C PRO A 176 5.49 13.04 27.53
N GLU A 177 6.71 13.52 27.82
CA GLU A 177 7.42 14.54 27.04
C GLU A 177 7.77 14.07 25.63
N ARG A 178 7.90 12.75 25.41
CA ARG A 178 8.18 12.13 24.12
C ARG A 178 6.91 12.07 23.27
N SER A 179 6.55 13.22 22.74
CA SER A 179 5.25 13.50 22.11
C SER A 179 5.35 13.86 20.62
N LYS A 180 6.55 14.08 20.09
CA LYS A 180 6.79 14.44 18.68
C LYS A 180 7.18 13.23 17.85
N PHE A 181 7.05 13.36 16.54
CA PHE A 181 7.48 12.32 15.59
C PHE A 181 8.62 12.83 14.73
N LEU A 182 9.51 11.93 14.33
CA LEU A 182 10.49 12.17 13.28
C LEU A 182 10.01 11.45 12.02
N ALA A 183 9.95 12.15 10.90
CA ALA A 183 9.56 11.58 9.61
C ALA A 183 10.43 12.10 8.46
N MET A 184 10.47 11.36 7.37
CA MET A 184 11.18 11.78 6.16
C MET A 184 10.39 12.87 5.42
N GLY A 185 11.10 13.79 4.78
CA GLY A 185 10.54 14.64 3.74
C GLY A 185 10.09 13.78 2.55
N GLU A 186 9.06 14.24 1.83
CA GLU A 186 8.43 13.48 0.74
C GLU A 186 7.77 12.14 1.14
N ALA A 187 7.75 11.74 2.42
CA ALA A 187 7.03 10.52 2.82
C ALA A 187 5.52 10.65 2.58
N TYR A 188 4.81 9.55 2.36
CA TYR A 188 3.35 9.55 2.34
C TYR A 188 2.82 8.44 3.22
N HIS A 189 1.93 8.81 4.13
CA HIS A 189 1.39 7.91 5.15
C HIS A 189 -0.15 7.86 5.17
N GLY A 190 -0.80 8.52 4.22
CA GLY A 190 -2.26 8.61 4.13
C GLY A 190 -2.79 10.05 4.20
N ASP A 191 -4.12 10.18 4.21
CA ASP A 191 -4.83 11.46 4.02
C ASP A 191 -5.65 11.90 5.25
N THR A 192 -5.56 11.19 6.38
CA THR A 192 -6.12 11.63 7.67
C THR A 192 -5.16 12.61 8.36
N LEU A 193 -5.63 13.48 9.26
CA LEU A 193 -4.82 14.58 9.79
C LEU A 193 -3.50 14.12 10.44
N GLY A 194 -3.47 13.01 11.16
CA GLY A 194 -2.24 12.50 11.76
C GLY A 194 -1.31 11.87 10.74
N ALA A 195 -1.84 11.06 9.83
CA ALA A 195 -1.09 10.51 8.69
C ALA A 195 -0.47 11.62 7.82
N VAL A 196 -1.24 12.67 7.50
CA VAL A 196 -0.80 13.86 6.77
C VAL A 196 0.27 14.62 7.55
N SER A 197 0.14 14.74 8.88
CA SER A 197 1.12 15.42 9.73
C SER A 197 2.51 14.77 9.65
N VAL A 198 2.59 13.43 9.59
CA VAL A 198 3.86 12.70 9.42
C VAL A 198 4.25 12.48 7.95
N GLY A 199 3.35 12.68 6.99
CA GLY A 199 3.64 12.67 5.55
C GLY A 199 4.23 13.98 5.03
N GLY A 200 5.20 13.95 4.12
CA GLY A 200 6.00 15.11 3.68
C GLY A 200 5.79 15.57 2.25
N VAL A 201 4.77 15.08 1.53
CA VAL A 201 4.50 15.50 0.15
C VAL A 201 3.77 16.84 0.14
N GLU A 202 4.52 17.91 -0.07
CA GLU A 202 3.99 19.28 0.00
C GLU A 202 2.81 19.52 -0.95
N LEU A 203 2.86 18.94 -2.16
CA LEU A 203 1.81 19.02 -3.17
C LEU A 203 0.44 18.56 -2.63
N PHE A 204 0.42 17.58 -1.72
CA PHE A 204 -0.81 17.01 -1.19
C PHE A 204 -1.23 17.68 0.12
N HIS A 205 -0.25 18.04 0.96
CA HIS A 205 -0.49 18.36 2.37
C HIS A 205 -0.44 19.87 2.67
N GLY A 206 0.15 20.68 1.78
CA GLY A 206 0.45 22.10 2.06
C GLY A 206 -0.76 22.93 2.47
N ALA A 207 -1.92 22.67 1.85
CA ALA A 207 -3.17 23.37 2.16
C ALA A 207 -3.70 23.12 3.59
N PHE A 208 -3.29 22.02 4.23
CA PHE A 208 -3.83 21.59 5.52
C PHE A 208 -2.92 21.95 6.71
N ARG A 209 -1.76 22.58 6.48
CA ARG A 209 -0.76 22.90 7.52
C ARG A 209 -1.34 23.47 8.83
N PRO A 210 -2.33 24.40 8.84
CA PRO A 210 -2.89 24.92 10.09
C PRO A 210 -3.61 23.88 10.98
N LEU A 211 -3.94 22.71 10.43
CA LEU A 211 -4.63 21.62 11.14
C LEU A 211 -3.67 20.51 11.62
N LEU A 212 -2.39 20.57 11.22
CA LEU A 212 -1.41 19.50 11.44
C LEU A 212 -0.63 19.71 12.74
N PHE A 213 -0.27 18.62 13.40
CA PHE A 213 0.65 18.69 14.53
C PHE A 213 2.11 18.83 14.06
N PRO A 214 3.01 19.41 14.88
CA PRO A 214 4.41 19.59 14.50
C PRO A 214 5.16 18.25 14.42
N VAL A 215 6.03 18.13 13.41
CA VAL A 215 6.84 16.93 13.13
C VAL A 215 8.28 17.33 12.83
N GLU A 216 9.25 16.63 13.41
CA GLU A 216 10.65 16.77 13.04
C GLU A 216 10.89 16.13 11.67
N ARG A 217 11.57 16.85 10.78
CA ARG A 217 11.78 16.42 9.39
C ARG A 217 13.24 16.32 9.01
N VAL A 218 13.54 15.29 8.23
CA VAL A 218 14.84 15.08 7.58
C VAL A 218 14.66 15.01 6.07
N PRO A 219 15.59 15.52 5.26
CA PRO A 219 15.45 15.45 3.80
C PRO A 219 15.36 14.01 3.30
N PRO A 220 14.63 13.74 2.20
CA PRO A 220 14.53 12.40 1.63
C PRO A 220 15.89 11.90 1.13
N PRO A 221 16.15 10.58 1.14
CA PRO A 221 17.37 9.99 0.59
C PRO A 221 17.35 9.91 -0.95
N TYR A 222 16.97 11.00 -1.62
CA TYR A 222 16.73 11.01 -3.05
C TYR A 222 18.00 11.27 -3.87
N CYS A 223 18.67 10.21 -4.34
CA CYS A 223 19.95 10.33 -5.06
C CYS A 223 19.90 11.19 -6.35
N TYR A 224 18.85 11.11 -7.17
CA TYR A 224 18.77 11.89 -8.41
C TYR A 224 18.60 13.40 -8.15
N ARG A 225 17.97 13.79 -7.02
CA ARG A 225 17.89 15.18 -6.56
C ARG A 225 18.54 15.35 -5.19
N CYS A 226 19.75 14.80 -5.04
CA CYS A 226 20.44 14.68 -3.74
C CYS A 226 20.59 16.05 -3.05
N PRO A 227 19.98 16.24 -1.86
CA PRO A 227 20.12 17.48 -1.09
C PRO A 227 21.59 17.80 -0.72
N TRP A 228 22.41 16.76 -0.56
CA TRP A 228 23.84 16.86 -0.24
C TRP A 228 24.75 16.98 -1.48
N LYS A 229 24.18 17.04 -2.69
CA LYS A 229 24.91 17.14 -3.96
C LYS A 229 26.01 16.09 -4.12
N ARG A 230 25.76 14.87 -3.61
CA ARG A 230 26.67 13.73 -3.74
C ARG A 230 26.37 12.93 -5.00
N MET A 231 27.42 12.33 -5.56
CA MET A 231 27.29 11.26 -6.54
C MET A 231 27.29 9.91 -5.81
N PRO A 232 26.63 8.86 -6.35
CA PRO A 232 26.62 7.54 -5.73
C PRO A 232 28.01 7.01 -5.37
N ALA A 233 29.01 7.18 -6.26
CA ALA A 233 30.38 6.72 -6.04
C ALA A 233 31.13 7.43 -4.89
N SER A 234 30.64 8.58 -4.43
CA SER A 234 31.27 9.39 -3.38
C SER A 234 30.34 9.66 -2.20
N CYS A 235 29.21 8.94 -2.11
CA CYS A 235 28.20 9.13 -1.08
C CYS A 235 28.52 8.25 0.12
N ALA A 236 28.61 8.84 1.32
CA ALA A 236 28.84 8.13 2.58
C ALA A 236 27.54 7.96 3.39
N LEU A 237 26.41 8.01 2.71
CA LEU A 237 25.06 8.03 3.28
C LEU A 237 24.85 9.23 4.22
N GLU A 238 25.24 10.44 3.79
CA GLU A 238 24.99 11.68 4.53
C GLU A 238 23.51 11.87 4.89
N CYS A 239 22.61 11.33 4.06
CA CYS A 239 21.18 11.25 4.37
C CYS A 239 20.90 10.46 5.64
N ALA A 240 21.48 9.27 5.81
CA ALA A 240 21.32 8.46 7.02
C ALA A 240 21.96 9.14 8.24
N GLU A 241 23.12 9.79 8.06
CA GLU A 241 23.76 10.54 9.16
C GLU A 241 22.93 11.74 9.61
N ALA A 242 22.23 12.42 8.70
CA ALA A 242 21.31 13.49 9.06
C ALA A 242 20.15 12.97 9.94
N VAL A 243 19.62 11.78 9.66
CA VAL A 243 18.62 11.13 10.51
C VAL A 243 19.22 10.75 11.86
N ALA A 244 20.39 10.10 11.87
CA ALA A 244 21.08 9.71 13.09
C ALA A 244 21.38 10.90 14.00
N THR A 245 21.81 12.02 13.42
CA THR A 245 22.04 13.29 14.15
C THR A 245 20.74 13.79 14.76
N ARG A 246 19.65 13.86 13.99
CA ARG A 246 18.36 14.32 14.50
C ARG A 246 17.83 13.44 15.63
N LEU A 247 18.00 12.11 15.51
CA LEU A 247 17.65 11.16 16.55
C LEU A 247 18.47 11.39 17.82
N ARG A 248 19.79 11.58 17.73
CA ARG A 248 20.64 11.88 18.89
C ARG A 248 20.24 13.18 19.58
N ASP A 249 20.00 14.24 18.81
CA ASP A 249 19.75 15.58 19.36
C ASP A 249 18.35 15.70 19.98
N ARG A 250 17.35 14.97 19.44
CA ARG A 250 15.94 15.13 19.80
C ARG A 250 15.30 13.90 20.44
N ALA A 251 16.05 12.83 20.73
CA ALA A 251 15.50 11.58 21.30
C ALA A 251 14.54 11.79 22.48
N HIS A 252 14.85 12.78 23.34
CA HIS A 252 14.10 13.13 24.55
C HIS A 252 12.70 13.70 24.30
N GLU A 253 12.37 14.12 23.07
CA GLU A 253 11.03 14.60 22.69
C GLU A 253 10.32 13.71 21.66
N LEU A 254 10.99 12.66 21.17
CA LEU A 254 10.48 11.81 20.08
C LEU A 254 9.74 10.57 20.60
N ALA A 255 8.46 10.45 20.24
CA ALA A 255 7.62 9.28 20.42
C ALA A 255 8.05 8.12 19.53
N ALA A 256 8.33 8.39 18.25
CA ALA A 256 8.80 7.41 17.26
C ALA A 256 9.42 8.07 16.02
N LEU A 257 10.18 7.26 15.27
CA LEU A 257 10.55 7.49 13.88
C LEU A 257 9.52 6.79 12.97
N VAL A 258 8.99 7.49 11.98
CA VAL A 258 8.01 6.96 11.01
C VAL A 258 8.61 6.96 9.61
N MET A 259 8.54 5.83 8.90
CA MET A 259 9.07 5.74 7.54
C MET A 259 8.42 4.65 6.69
N GLU A 260 8.30 4.93 5.39
CA GLU A 260 8.19 3.89 4.37
C GLU A 260 9.58 3.22 4.22
N PRO A 261 9.74 1.91 4.49
CA PRO A 261 11.03 1.24 4.37
C PRO A 261 11.37 0.96 2.90
N LEU A 262 12.65 1.09 2.54
CA LEU A 262 13.24 0.81 1.23
C LEU A 262 12.80 1.72 0.06
N VAL A 263 11.54 2.15 -0.01
CA VAL A 263 11.04 3.03 -1.09
C VAL A 263 10.00 3.99 -0.51
N LEU A 264 10.19 5.29 -0.72
CA LEU A 264 9.11 6.27 -0.52
C LEU A 264 8.25 6.24 -1.78
N GLY A 265 7.02 5.74 -1.67
CA GLY A 265 6.15 5.48 -2.81
C GLY A 265 5.58 6.78 -3.40
N PRO A 266 4.50 7.34 -2.85
CA PRO A 266 3.85 8.52 -3.45
C PRO A 266 4.72 9.78 -3.45
N GLY A 267 5.73 9.84 -2.59
CA GLY A 267 6.78 10.86 -2.59
C GLY A 267 7.67 10.90 -3.84
N GLY A 268 7.59 9.86 -4.65
CA GLY A 268 8.20 9.85 -5.97
C GLY A 268 8.88 8.54 -6.35
N ILE A 269 8.47 7.38 -5.82
CA ILE A 269 9.14 6.10 -5.99
C ILE A 269 10.65 6.25 -5.72
N ILE A 270 10.99 6.80 -4.56
CA ILE A 270 12.38 7.12 -4.21
C ILE A 270 12.98 5.92 -3.46
N PRO A 271 13.80 5.08 -4.11
CA PRO A 271 14.48 4.00 -3.42
C PRO A 271 15.50 4.57 -2.44
N GLN A 272 15.53 4.01 -1.24
CA GLN A 272 16.57 4.26 -0.25
C GLN A 272 17.86 3.58 -0.71
N PRO A 273 19.02 4.27 -0.65
CA PRO A 273 20.30 3.67 -0.96
C PRO A 273 20.59 2.45 -0.06
N ASP A 274 21.33 1.48 -0.57
CA ASP A 274 21.72 0.31 0.22
C ASP A 274 22.45 0.72 1.51
N GLY A 275 22.12 0.08 2.64
CA GLY A 275 22.63 0.41 3.96
C GLY A 275 21.97 1.61 4.66
N TYR A 276 21.13 2.40 3.96
CA TYR A 276 20.43 3.54 4.56
C TYR A 276 19.47 3.08 5.67
N LEU A 277 18.60 2.11 5.37
CA LEU A 277 17.56 1.67 6.30
C LEU A 277 18.18 1.08 7.57
N GLU A 278 19.21 0.26 7.40
CA GLU A 278 19.94 -0.38 8.50
C GLU A 278 20.56 0.66 9.41
N ARG A 279 21.27 1.64 8.85
CA ARG A 279 21.91 2.72 9.63
C ARG A 279 20.89 3.58 10.38
N VAL A 280 19.76 3.88 9.75
CA VAL A 280 18.67 4.66 10.36
C VAL A 280 18.02 3.89 11.51
N VAL A 281 17.68 2.62 11.31
CA VAL A 281 17.06 1.78 12.34
C VAL A 281 18.01 1.56 13.52
N ASP A 282 19.29 1.30 13.24
CA ASP A 282 20.29 1.11 14.30
C ASP A 282 20.49 2.39 15.11
N ALA A 283 20.53 3.56 14.46
CA ALA A 283 20.58 4.85 15.13
C ALA A 283 19.34 5.11 16.01
N ALA A 284 18.13 4.80 15.52
CA ALA A 284 16.89 4.97 16.28
C ALA A 284 16.86 4.06 17.52
N ARG A 285 17.30 2.82 17.37
CA ARG A 285 17.45 1.86 18.48
C ARG A 285 18.46 2.34 19.51
N SER A 286 19.64 2.82 19.09
CA SER A 286 20.65 3.39 20.00
C SER A 286 20.13 4.62 20.75
N ALA A 287 19.23 5.40 20.14
CA ALA A 287 18.57 6.55 20.76
C ALA A 287 17.34 6.17 21.62
N GLY A 288 16.97 4.89 21.69
CA GLY A 288 15.76 4.44 22.40
C GLY A 288 14.46 4.98 21.79
N VAL A 289 14.45 5.30 20.50
CA VAL A 289 13.27 5.78 19.75
C VAL A 289 12.63 4.60 19.01
N PRO A 290 11.35 4.26 19.27
CA PRO A 290 10.63 3.25 18.52
C PRO A 290 10.59 3.56 17.01
N VAL A 291 10.65 2.51 16.18
CA VAL A 291 10.56 2.64 14.72
C VAL A 291 9.23 2.10 14.22
N ILE A 292 8.53 2.91 13.42
CA ILE A 292 7.32 2.54 12.69
C ILE A 292 7.67 2.37 11.22
N PHE A 293 7.46 1.17 10.69
CA PHE A 293 7.50 0.93 9.25
C PHE A 293 6.09 1.00 8.68
N ASP A 294 5.91 1.88 7.71
CA ASP A 294 4.75 1.90 6.84
C ASP A 294 5.01 0.99 5.62
N GLU A 295 4.63 -0.27 5.73
CA GLU A 295 4.69 -1.24 4.63
C GLU A 295 3.37 -1.31 3.84
N VAL A 296 2.48 -0.32 3.95
CA VAL A 296 1.20 -0.29 3.23
C VAL A 296 1.40 -0.44 1.73
N ALA A 297 2.42 0.19 1.14
CA ALA A 297 2.70 0.10 -0.29
C ALA A 297 3.78 -0.93 -0.66
N VAL A 298 4.79 -1.07 0.20
CA VAL A 298 6.03 -1.82 -0.09
C VAL A 298 6.03 -3.26 0.44
N GLY A 299 5.12 -3.59 1.34
CA GLY A 299 4.94 -4.95 1.85
C GLY A 299 4.18 -5.85 0.88
N CYS A 300 3.74 -7.00 1.40
CA CYS A 300 2.90 -7.97 0.70
C CYS A 300 3.48 -8.42 -0.66
N GLY A 301 4.80 -8.61 -0.75
CA GLY A 301 5.47 -9.08 -1.97
C GLY A 301 5.85 -7.98 -2.95
N ARG A 302 5.47 -6.70 -2.73
CA ARG A 302 5.72 -5.62 -3.69
C ARG A 302 7.20 -5.47 -4.04
N LEU A 303 8.07 -5.61 -3.04
CA LEU A 303 9.53 -5.52 -3.20
C LEU A 303 10.21 -6.88 -3.38
N GLY A 304 9.44 -7.96 -3.58
CA GLY A 304 9.88 -9.35 -3.64
C GLY A 304 9.39 -10.13 -2.42
N PRO A 305 10.06 -10.05 -1.26
CA PRO A 305 9.62 -10.71 -0.02
C PRO A 305 8.29 -10.15 0.52
N LEU A 306 7.68 -10.90 1.46
CA LEU A 306 6.41 -10.48 2.06
C LEU A 306 6.57 -9.23 2.92
N PHE A 307 7.65 -9.15 3.70
CA PHE A 307 8.00 -7.98 4.50
C PHE A 307 9.36 -7.41 4.14
N THR A 308 9.51 -6.09 4.24
CA THR A 308 10.78 -5.43 3.86
C THR A 308 11.95 -5.78 4.79
N HIS A 309 11.67 -6.12 6.05
CA HIS A 309 12.71 -6.51 7.00
C HIS A 309 13.40 -7.85 6.65
N GLU A 310 12.81 -8.67 5.77
CA GLU A 310 13.46 -9.87 5.24
C GLU A 310 14.65 -9.53 4.33
N ILE A 311 14.67 -8.33 3.75
CA ILE A 311 15.76 -7.83 2.91
C ILE A 311 16.90 -7.29 3.78
N THR A 312 16.57 -6.52 4.82
CA THR A 312 17.56 -5.74 5.59
C THR A 312 17.96 -6.38 6.90
N GLY A 313 17.23 -7.41 7.36
CA GLY A 313 17.40 -7.99 8.69
C GLY A 313 17.05 -7.03 9.83
N ARG A 314 16.34 -5.93 9.55
CA ARG A 314 15.97 -4.90 10.53
C ARG A 314 14.45 -4.77 10.66
N LYS A 315 13.92 -5.36 11.73
CA LYS A 315 12.50 -5.28 12.09
C LYS A 315 12.16 -3.95 12.78
N PRO A 316 10.97 -3.38 12.52
CA PRO A 316 10.46 -2.23 13.26
C PRO A 316 9.89 -2.66 14.62
N ASP A 317 9.48 -1.67 15.41
CA ASP A 317 8.68 -1.88 16.62
C ASP A 317 7.18 -1.92 16.32
N ILE A 318 6.76 -1.18 15.29
CA ILE A 318 5.39 -1.18 14.79
C ILE A 318 5.42 -1.27 13.27
N LEU A 319 4.61 -2.15 12.69
CA LEU A 319 4.54 -2.40 11.25
C LEU A 319 3.10 -2.19 10.76
N CYS A 320 2.89 -1.28 9.82
CA CYS A 320 1.60 -1.02 9.19
C CYS A 320 1.50 -1.76 7.85
N LEU A 321 0.38 -2.45 7.61
CA LEU A 321 0.05 -3.16 6.38
C LEU A 321 -1.35 -2.77 5.91
N ALA A 322 -1.57 -2.69 4.60
CA ALA A 322 -2.90 -2.59 3.98
C ALA A 322 -2.79 -3.04 2.51
N LYS A 323 -3.58 -2.47 1.59
CA LYS A 323 -3.46 -2.65 0.13
C LYS A 323 -3.35 -4.13 -0.30
N GLY A 324 -2.12 -4.59 -0.55
CA GLY A 324 -1.83 -5.97 -0.95
C GLY A 324 -2.25 -7.02 0.06
N LEU A 325 -2.47 -6.64 1.34
CA LEU A 325 -2.92 -7.52 2.41
C LEU A 325 -4.17 -8.32 2.03
N THR A 326 -5.15 -7.68 1.36
CA THR A 326 -6.40 -8.32 0.89
C THR A 326 -6.41 -8.56 -0.62
N ALA A 327 -5.24 -8.43 -1.27
CA ALA A 327 -5.13 -8.29 -2.72
C ALA A 327 -6.05 -7.20 -3.30
N GLY A 328 -6.39 -6.18 -2.50
CA GLY A 328 -7.20 -5.03 -2.91
C GLY A 328 -8.71 -5.25 -2.99
N LEU A 329 -9.23 -6.44 -2.60
CA LEU A 329 -10.66 -6.75 -2.75
C LEU A 329 -11.53 -6.11 -1.67
N LEU A 330 -10.98 -5.88 -0.48
CA LEU A 330 -11.69 -5.22 0.62
C LEU A 330 -10.76 -4.27 1.39
N PRO A 331 -11.30 -3.17 1.94
CA PRO A 331 -10.63 -2.40 2.96
C PRO A 331 -10.30 -3.28 4.17
N LEU A 332 -9.01 -3.40 4.46
CA LEU A 332 -8.47 -3.92 5.71
C LEU A 332 -7.01 -3.46 5.80
N SER A 333 -6.61 -3.12 7.01
CA SER A 333 -5.23 -2.87 7.37
C SER A 333 -4.91 -3.56 8.70
N ALA A 334 -3.63 -3.81 8.93
CA ALA A 334 -3.12 -4.42 10.14
C ALA A 334 -1.94 -3.62 10.67
N VAL A 335 -1.87 -3.48 11.98
CA VAL A 335 -0.77 -2.87 12.72
C VAL A 335 -0.19 -3.93 13.62
N LEU A 336 0.98 -4.45 13.26
CA LEU A 336 1.72 -5.38 14.10
C LEU A 336 2.57 -4.57 15.08
N ALA A 337 2.56 -4.94 16.36
CA ALA A 337 3.33 -4.29 17.40
C ALA A 337 4.28 -5.28 18.08
N ALA A 338 5.45 -4.78 18.45
CA ALA A 338 6.41 -5.51 19.25
C ALA A 338 5.87 -5.80 20.66
N GLU A 339 6.26 -6.94 21.24
CA GLU A 339 5.86 -7.34 22.61
C GLU A 339 6.03 -6.20 23.62
N ARG A 340 7.16 -5.48 23.56
CA ARG A 340 7.46 -4.37 24.48
C ARG A 340 6.45 -3.22 24.40
N ILE A 341 5.89 -2.95 23.21
CA ILE A 341 4.88 -1.92 23.01
C ILE A 341 3.57 -2.41 23.63
N TYR A 342 3.13 -3.63 23.28
CA TYR A 342 1.90 -4.22 23.81
C TYR A 342 1.90 -4.34 25.34
N ALA A 343 3.01 -4.82 25.92
CA ALA A 343 3.16 -4.97 27.37
C ALA A 343 2.96 -3.66 28.14
N ALA A 344 3.29 -2.51 27.53
CA ALA A 344 3.05 -1.20 28.14
C ALA A 344 1.56 -0.84 28.25
N PHE A 345 0.65 -1.51 27.54
CA PHE A 345 -0.81 -1.31 27.67
C PHE A 345 -1.45 -2.27 28.68
N LEU A 346 -0.72 -3.27 29.15
CA LEU A 346 -1.20 -4.19 30.18
C LEU A 346 -1.24 -3.49 31.55
N GLY A 347 -2.32 -3.74 32.29
CA GLY A 347 -2.57 -3.22 33.63
C GLY A 347 -3.95 -3.65 34.11
N THR A 348 -4.22 -3.43 35.39
CA THR A 348 -5.56 -3.53 35.96
C THR A 348 -6.48 -2.46 35.34
N PHE A 349 -7.79 -2.69 35.41
CA PHE A 349 -8.77 -1.70 34.92
C PHE A 349 -8.61 -0.32 35.59
N ALA A 350 -8.21 -0.30 36.87
CA ALA A 350 -8.00 0.93 37.64
C ALA A 350 -6.81 1.76 37.15
N GLU A 351 -5.80 1.14 36.54
CA GLU A 351 -4.62 1.84 35.99
C GLU A 351 -4.92 2.55 34.66
N ARG A 352 -6.10 2.33 34.05
CA ARG A 352 -6.58 3.02 32.85
C ARG A 352 -5.62 2.97 31.65
N LYS A 353 -4.89 1.86 31.52
CA LYS A 353 -3.94 1.63 30.42
C LYS A 353 -4.59 1.13 29.13
N THR A 354 -5.92 1.12 29.07
CA THR A 354 -6.71 0.78 27.88
C THR A 354 -6.31 1.64 26.69
N PHE A 355 -6.08 1.00 25.55
CA PHE A 355 -5.99 1.69 24.27
C PHE A 355 -7.41 2.05 23.80
N PHE A 356 -7.88 3.25 24.10
CA PHE A 356 -9.22 3.73 23.71
C PHE A 356 -9.26 4.09 22.22
N HIS A 357 -9.29 3.07 21.38
CA HIS A 357 -9.33 3.20 19.93
C HIS A 357 -9.91 1.94 19.26
N GLY A 358 -10.69 2.15 18.21
CA GLY A 358 -11.37 1.12 17.45
C GLY A 358 -12.55 1.72 16.70
N HIS A 359 -12.80 1.23 15.49
CA HIS A 359 -13.91 1.67 14.64
C HIS A 359 -14.91 0.53 14.47
N THR A 360 -16.06 0.82 13.86
CA THR A 360 -17.14 -0.15 13.66
C THR A 360 -16.68 -1.42 12.92
N PHE A 361 -15.80 -1.28 11.93
CA PHE A 361 -15.34 -2.38 11.08
C PHE A 361 -13.98 -2.97 11.46
N THR A 362 -13.38 -2.52 12.58
CA THR A 362 -12.13 -3.07 13.11
C THR A 362 -12.19 -4.60 13.16
N GLY A 363 -11.34 -5.25 12.35
CA GLY A 363 -11.31 -6.71 12.23
C GLY A 363 -12.49 -7.29 11.45
N SER A 364 -12.94 -6.66 10.37
CA SER A 364 -14.00 -7.17 9.49
C SER A 364 -13.76 -8.62 9.08
N ALA A 365 -14.70 -9.52 9.38
CA ALA A 365 -14.58 -10.95 9.08
C ALA A 365 -14.36 -11.24 7.59
N LEU A 366 -15.03 -10.49 6.70
CA LEU A 366 -14.82 -10.58 5.26
C LEU A 366 -13.41 -10.12 4.86
N GLY A 367 -12.94 -9.00 5.40
CA GLY A 367 -11.59 -8.51 5.17
C GLY A 367 -10.55 -9.53 5.62
N CYS A 368 -10.74 -10.11 6.81
CA CYS A 368 -9.83 -11.12 7.35
C CYS A 368 -9.77 -12.38 6.48
N ALA A 369 -10.92 -12.86 6.00
CA ALA A 369 -10.99 -14.01 5.09
C ALA A 369 -10.27 -13.74 3.76
N ALA A 370 -10.45 -12.54 3.17
CA ALA A 370 -9.71 -12.15 1.98
C ALA A 370 -8.20 -12.09 2.24
N ALA A 371 -7.79 -11.54 3.38
CA ALA A 371 -6.37 -11.45 3.73
C ALA A 371 -5.72 -12.82 3.92
N LEU A 372 -6.41 -13.76 4.57
CA LEU A 372 -5.92 -15.14 4.72
C LEU A 372 -5.66 -15.80 3.35
N ALA A 373 -6.63 -15.72 2.44
CA ALA A 373 -6.50 -16.28 1.09
C ALA A 373 -5.41 -15.58 0.26
N ALA A 374 -5.28 -14.25 0.37
CA ALA A 374 -4.22 -13.51 -0.30
C ALA A 374 -2.83 -13.90 0.23
N LEU A 375 -2.68 -13.99 1.56
CA LEU A 375 -1.43 -14.38 2.21
C LEU A 375 -1.02 -15.81 1.86
N GLU A 376 -1.96 -16.73 1.66
CA GLU A 376 -1.65 -18.09 1.20
C GLU A 376 -0.91 -18.09 -0.14
N THR A 377 -1.39 -17.30 -1.11
CA THR A 377 -0.70 -17.13 -2.40
C THR A 377 0.62 -16.36 -2.25
N LEU A 378 0.60 -15.24 -1.53
CA LEU A 378 1.76 -14.35 -1.40
C LEU A 378 2.91 -14.98 -0.61
N SER A 379 2.64 -15.92 0.28
CA SER A 379 3.65 -16.65 1.05
C SER A 379 4.03 -18.02 0.45
N ASP A 380 3.41 -18.42 -0.66
CA ASP A 380 3.78 -19.65 -1.35
C ASP A 380 5.21 -19.58 -1.89
N ALA A 381 5.98 -20.65 -1.67
CA ALA A 381 7.39 -20.71 -2.04
C ALA A 381 7.60 -20.73 -3.55
N GLY A 382 6.67 -21.34 -4.31
CA GLY A 382 6.70 -21.34 -5.77
C GLY A 382 6.42 -19.96 -6.33
N PHE A 383 5.36 -19.31 -5.87
CA PHE A 383 5.02 -17.93 -6.23
C PHE A 383 6.17 -16.96 -5.94
N GLN A 384 6.72 -17.03 -4.73
CA GLN A 384 7.86 -16.21 -4.31
C GLN A 384 9.11 -16.45 -5.14
N ARG A 385 9.36 -17.71 -5.56
CA ARG A 385 10.47 -18.04 -6.47
C ARG A 385 10.26 -17.40 -7.84
N THR A 386 9.11 -17.63 -8.48
CA THR A 386 8.80 -17.05 -9.80
C THR A 386 8.85 -15.53 -9.77
N LEU A 387 8.32 -14.89 -8.72
CA LEU A 387 8.37 -13.43 -8.57
C LEU A 387 9.82 -12.92 -8.56
N ARG A 388 10.71 -13.54 -7.78
CA ARG A 388 12.11 -13.12 -7.65
C ARG A 388 12.97 -13.46 -8.86
N GLU A 389 12.82 -14.66 -9.42
CA GLU A 389 13.72 -15.20 -10.43
C GLU A 389 13.28 -14.89 -11.86
N GLU A 390 11.99 -14.62 -12.08
CA GLU A 390 11.43 -14.41 -13.42
C GLU A 390 10.74 -13.05 -13.56
N THR A 391 9.74 -12.76 -12.74
CA THR A 391 8.86 -11.60 -12.94
C THR A 391 9.59 -10.28 -12.71
N ILE A 392 10.27 -10.11 -11.56
CA ILE A 392 11.03 -8.89 -11.23
C ILE A 392 12.15 -8.64 -12.27
N PRO A 393 13.00 -9.62 -12.62
CA PRO A 393 14.03 -9.44 -13.65
C PRO A 393 13.46 -9.05 -15.02
N ALA A 394 12.37 -9.69 -15.46
CA ALA A 394 11.73 -9.34 -16.73
C ALA A 394 11.17 -7.91 -16.72
N PHE A 395 10.57 -7.49 -15.61
CA PHE A 395 10.05 -6.14 -15.42
C PHE A 395 11.17 -5.08 -15.51
N TRP A 396 12.28 -5.28 -14.80
CA TRP A 396 13.41 -4.33 -14.84
C TRP A 396 14.13 -4.32 -16.18
N SER A 397 14.31 -5.47 -16.83
CA SER A 397 14.89 -5.54 -18.18
C SER A 397 14.05 -4.75 -19.20
N MET A 398 12.73 -4.84 -19.11
CA MET A 398 11.82 -4.03 -19.92
C MET A 398 11.98 -2.53 -19.65
N LEU A 399 11.98 -2.12 -18.37
CA LEU A 399 12.10 -0.71 -18.00
C LEU A 399 13.47 -0.13 -18.38
N ASP A 400 14.54 -0.90 -18.22
CA ASP A 400 15.91 -0.47 -18.54
C ASP A 400 16.06 -0.05 -20.01
N SER A 401 15.29 -0.67 -20.91
CA SER A 401 15.24 -0.26 -22.32
C SER A 401 14.81 1.20 -22.50
N LEU A 402 13.97 1.73 -21.59
CA LEU A 402 13.41 3.08 -21.63
C LEU A 402 14.37 4.14 -21.06
N ARG A 403 15.45 3.76 -20.37
CA ARG A 403 16.38 4.71 -19.72
C ARG A 403 16.97 5.74 -20.69
N GLN A 404 17.20 5.35 -21.94
CA GLN A 404 17.80 6.23 -22.95
C GLN A 404 16.78 7.13 -23.64
N HIS A 405 15.48 6.98 -23.36
CA HIS A 405 14.47 7.85 -23.94
C HIS A 405 14.71 9.31 -23.51
N ARG A 406 14.54 10.26 -24.45
CA ARG A 406 14.91 11.67 -24.24
C ARG A 406 14.13 12.35 -23.12
N LEU A 407 12.86 11.97 -22.94
CA LEU A 407 12.01 12.52 -21.88
C LEU A 407 12.35 11.97 -20.49
N VAL A 408 12.96 10.77 -20.41
CA VAL A 408 13.20 10.08 -19.14
C VAL A 408 14.48 10.63 -18.52
N GLY A 409 14.33 11.44 -17.49
CA GLY A 409 15.43 11.99 -16.70
C GLY A 409 15.97 10.98 -15.71
N ASP A 410 15.06 10.27 -15.03
CA ASP A 410 15.38 9.24 -14.07
C ASP A 410 14.40 8.06 -14.18
N LEU A 411 14.92 6.85 -14.02
CA LEU A 411 14.14 5.61 -13.93
C LEU A 411 14.61 4.88 -12.68
N ARG A 412 13.72 4.75 -11.71
CA ARG A 412 14.07 4.29 -10.36
C ARG A 412 12.96 3.44 -9.74
N GLY A 413 13.29 2.72 -8.69
CA GLY A 413 12.37 1.89 -7.93
C GLY A 413 13.03 0.63 -7.40
N ARG A 414 12.22 -0.31 -6.93
CA ARG A 414 12.65 -1.63 -6.41
C ARG A 414 11.52 -2.64 -6.57
N GLY A 415 11.84 -3.91 -6.81
CA GLY A 415 10.86 -4.98 -6.99
C GLY A 415 9.86 -4.67 -8.10
N MET A 416 8.57 -4.80 -7.84
CA MET A 416 7.47 -4.52 -8.79
C MET A 416 6.90 -3.11 -8.64
N MET A 417 7.77 -2.13 -8.33
CA MET A 417 7.43 -0.72 -8.17
C MET A 417 8.50 0.15 -8.82
N ALA A 418 8.11 0.92 -9.83
CA ALA A 418 9.00 1.83 -10.55
C ALA A 418 8.34 3.16 -10.90
N GLY A 419 9.18 4.18 -11.08
CA GLY A 419 8.79 5.51 -11.54
C GLY A 419 9.71 5.99 -12.65
N LEU A 420 9.12 6.60 -13.70
CA LEU A 420 9.81 7.27 -14.79
C LEU A 420 9.61 8.78 -14.60
N GLU A 421 10.64 9.47 -14.12
CA GLU A 421 10.58 10.92 -13.97
C GLU A 421 10.92 11.60 -15.28
N LEU A 422 9.95 12.36 -15.79
CA LEU A 422 10.09 13.09 -17.04
C LEU A 422 10.67 14.48 -16.79
N VAL A 423 11.59 14.90 -17.65
CA VAL A 423 12.29 16.18 -17.53
C VAL A 423 12.37 16.87 -18.88
N ALA A 424 12.29 18.20 -18.87
CA ALA A 424 12.43 19.04 -20.05
C ALA A 424 13.86 18.98 -20.60
N GLU A 425 14.85 18.96 -19.70
CA GLU A 425 16.26 18.85 -20.05
C GLU A 425 16.94 17.77 -19.21
N LYS A 426 17.36 16.69 -19.86
CA LYS A 426 17.92 15.51 -19.19
C LYS A 426 19.25 15.79 -18.48
N ALA A 427 20.17 16.49 -19.16
CA ALA A 427 21.49 16.79 -18.59
C ALA A 427 21.41 17.70 -17.36
N ALA A 428 20.55 18.73 -17.42
CA ALA A 428 20.35 19.71 -16.35
C ALA A 428 19.28 19.29 -15.32
N ARG A 429 18.56 18.19 -15.56
CA ARG A 429 17.46 17.65 -14.72
C ARG A 429 16.32 18.65 -14.49
N VAL A 430 16.08 19.51 -15.48
CA VAL A 430 15.06 20.58 -15.43
C VAL A 430 13.68 19.95 -15.55
N PRO A 431 12.77 20.11 -14.55
CA PRO A 431 11.41 19.59 -14.64
C PRO A 431 10.60 20.31 -15.72
N TYR A 432 9.52 19.70 -16.19
CA TYR A 432 8.55 20.43 -17.00
C TYR A 432 7.75 21.44 -16.14
N PRO A 433 7.22 22.51 -16.74
CA PRO A 433 6.19 23.33 -16.10
C PRO A 433 4.98 22.48 -15.74
N TRP A 434 4.44 22.67 -14.53
CA TRP A 434 3.34 21.87 -13.98
C TRP A 434 2.10 21.86 -14.87
N GLU A 435 1.80 22.99 -15.51
CA GLU A 435 0.65 23.20 -16.39
C GLU A 435 0.70 22.31 -17.64
N ARG A 436 1.89 21.88 -18.06
CA ARG A 436 2.07 20.99 -19.22
C ARG A 436 1.49 19.60 -18.94
N ARG A 437 1.53 19.15 -17.67
CA ARG A 437 1.06 17.82 -17.25
C ARG A 437 1.64 16.69 -18.11
N THR A 438 2.94 16.74 -18.44
CA THR A 438 3.59 15.80 -19.37
C THR A 438 3.41 14.34 -18.94
N GLY A 439 3.54 14.03 -17.66
CA GLY A 439 3.29 12.70 -17.13
C GLY A 439 1.86 12.22 -17.38
N HIS A 440 0.88 13.11 -17.22
CA HIS A 440 -0.52 12.79 -17.52
C HIS A 440 -0.76 12.58 -19.03
N GLN A 441 -0.09 13.34 -19.91
CA GLN A 441 -0.18 13.12 -21.36
C GLN A 441 0.32 11.73 -21.75
N VAL A 442 1.43 11.27 -21.16
CA VAL A 442 1.96 9.91 -21.36
C VAL A 442 0.97 8.86 -20.88
N VAL A 443 0.34 9.07 -19.71
CA VAL A 443 -0.72 8.19 -19.18
C VAL A 443 -1.91 8.11 -20.14
N LEU A 444 -2.37 9.24 -20.71
CA LEU A 444 -3.46 9.24 -21.68
C LEU A 444 -3.08 8.53 -22.98
N ALA A 445 -1.84 8.71 -23.46
CA ALA A 445 -1.33 8.02 -24.64
C ALA A 445 -1.22 6.49 -24.42
N ALA A 446 -0.80 6.06 -23.24
CA ALA A 446 -0.79 4.65 -22.86
C ALA A 446 -2.20 4.08 -22.72
N ARG A 447 -3.13 4.84 -22.12
CA ARG A 447 -4.54 4.46 -21.97
C ARG A 447 -5.22 4.26 -23.33
N ARG A 448 -4.94 5.11 -24.32
CA ARG A 448 -5.41 4.91 -25.70
C ARG A 448 -4.99 3.55 -26.27
N ARG A 449 -3.84 3.04 -25.86
CA ARG A 449 -3.26 1.75 -26.27
C ARG A 449 -3.60 0.58 -25.33
N GLY A 450 -4.56 0.76 -24.42
CA GLY A 450 -5.06 -0.31 -23.56
C GLY A 450 -4.17 -0.62 -22.35
N VAL A 451 -3.35 0.32 -21.89
CA VAL A 451 -2.61 0.19 -20.62
C VAL A 451 -3.04 1.30 -19.68
N ASN A 452 -3.55 0.93 -18.51
CA ASN A 452 -3.91 1.87 -17.46
C ASN A 452 -2.68 2.14 -16.57
N LEU A 453 -2.24 3.39 -16.58
CA LEU A 453 -1.14 3.91 -15.74
C LEU A 453 -1.66 5.11 -14.95
N ARG A 454 -0.82 5.59 -14.02
CA ARG A 454 -1.04 6.85 -13.32
C ARG A 454 0.25 7.66 -13.29
N ALA A 455 0.11 8.97 -13.14
CA ALA A 455 1.25 9.86 -12.91
C ALA A 455 1.02 10.70 -11.65
N ILE A 456 2.11 11.05 -10.97
CA ILE A 456 2.15 12.08 -9.93
C ILE A 456 3.01 13.22 -10.50
N GLY A 457 2.37 14.32 -10.92
CA GLY A 457 3.03 15.31 -11.76
C GLY A 457 3.61 14.66 -13.02
N ASP A 458 4.92 14.81 -13.21
CA ASP A 458 5.67 14.25 -14.34
C ASP A 458 6.41 12.94 -14.01
N LEU A 459 6.05 12.30 -12.89
CA LEU A 459 6.47 10.94 -12.58
C LEU A 459 5.40 9.96 -13.07
N VAL A 460 5.71 9.21 -14.13
CA VAL A 460 4.85 8.10 -14.59
C VAL A 460 5.11 6.88 -13.71
N LEU A 461 4.06 6.41 -13.05
CA LEU A 461 4.10 5.27 -12.12
C LEU A 461 3.91 3.96 -12.88
N CYS A 462 4.74 2.98 -12.57
CA CYS A 462 4.66 1.63 -13.11
C CYS A 462 4.70 0.62 -11.96
N VAL A 463 3.52 0.16 -11.53
CA VAL A 463 3.36 -0.69 -10.35
C VAL A 463 2.33 -1.78 -10.69
N PRO A 464 2.65 -2.74 -11.58
CA PRO A 464 1.70 -3.76 -12.03
C PRO A 464 1.40 -4.81 -10.95
N PRO A 465 0.35 -5.64 -11.11
CA PRO A 465 0.12 -6.81 -10.26
C PRO A 465 1.34 -7.74 -10.22
N LEU A 466 1.52 -8.47 -9.12
CA LEU A 466 2.61 -9.44 -8.96
C LEU A 466 2.43 -10.67 -9.85
N THR A 467 1.19 -10.89 -10.31
CA THR A 467 0.76 -11.92 -11.26
C THR A 467 0.90 -11.50 -12.73
N ILE A 468 1.55 -10.37 -13.04
CA ILE A 468 1.74 -9.92 -14.42
C ILE A 468 2.55 -10.94 -15.23
N ALA A 469 2.03 -11.31 -16.39
CA ALA A 469 2.66 -12.28 -17.28
C ALA A 469 3.75 -11.64 -18.14
N ARG A 470 4.65 -12.48 -18.68
CA ARG A 470 5.81 -12.01 -19.47
C ARG A 470 5.40 -11.25 -20.74
N ASP A 471 4.35 -11.69 -21.41
CA ASP A 471 3.78 -11.03 -22.58
C ASP A 471 3.09 -9.69 -22.23
N GLU A 472 2.44 -9.61 -21.06
CA GLU A 472 1.89 -8.37 -20.51
C GLU A 472 3.00 -7.36 -20.15
N ILE A 473 4.12 -7.81 -19.57
CA ILE A 473 5.32 -6.98 -19.37
C ILE A 473 5.83 -6.45 -20.71
N ALA A 474 5.91 -7.31 -21.74
CA ALA A 474 6.35 -6.90 -23.06
C ALA A 474 5.39 -5.87 -23.70
N LEU A 475 4.07 -6.06 -23.54
CA LEU A 475 3.07 -5.09 -23.98
C LEU A 475 3.25 -3.74 -23.27
N LEU A 476 3.39 -3.75 -21.95
CA LEU A 476 3.61 -2.56 -21.13
C LEU A 476 4.83 -1.77 -21.60
N GLY A 477 5.95 -2.44 -21.87
CA GLY A 477 7.16 -1.80 -22.38
C GLY A 477 7.00 -1.16 -23.76
N ARG A 478 6.34 -1.87 -24.70
CA ARG A 478 6.03 -1.31 -26.02
C ARG A 478 5.13 -0.07 -25.91
N VAL A 479 4.06 -0.16 -25.13
CA VAL A 479 3.10 0.94 -24.97
C VAL A 479 3.71 2.14 -24.27
N LEU A 480 4.54 1.93 -23.25
CA LEU A 480 5.28 3.02 -22.59
C LEU A 480 6.20 3.74 -23.57
N ARG A 481 6.96 3.00 -24.40
CA ARG A 481 7.81 3.60 -25.42
C ARG A 481 7.00 4.42 -26.42
N GLU A 482 5.95 3.84 -27.00
CA GLU A 482 5.11 4.54 -27.97
C GLU A 482 4.44 5.79 -27.39
N ALA A 483 3.99 5.72 -26.12
CA ALA A 483 3.40 6.87 -25.43
C ALA A 483 4.43 7.98 -25.17
N LEU A 484 5.66 7.61 -24.82
CA LEU A 484 6.77 8.54 -24.63
C LEU A 484 7.21 9.17 -25.96
N ASP A 485 7.27 8.39 -27.05
CA ASP A 485 7.63 8.88 -28.38
C ASP A 485 6.58 9.89 -28.88
N GLU A 486 5.29 9.58 -28.73
CA GLU A 486 4.17 10.46 -29.11
C GLU A 486 4.23 11.79 -28.36
N VAL A 487 4.39 11.76 -27.03
CA VAL A 487 4.41 12.99 -26.22
C VAL A 487 5.69 13.79 -26.44
N GLY A 488 6.80 13.14 -26.77
CA GLY A 488 8.04 13.87 -27.03
C GLY A 488 7.98 14.64 -28.35
N GLN A 489 7.22 14.18 -29.33
CA GLN A 489 7.11 14.84 -30.64
C GLN A 489 6.25 16.12 -30.58
N ALA A 490 5.44 16.26 -29.53
CA ALA A 490 4.64 17.44 -29.22
C ALA A 490 5.38 18.43 -28.32
#